data_AF-A0A026WFN8-F1
#
_entry.id   AF-A0A026WFN8-F1
#
_cell.length_a   1.000
_cell.length_b   1.000
_cell.length_c   1.000
_cell.angle_alpha   90.00
_cell.angle_beta   90.00
_cell.angle_gamma   90.00
#
_symmetry.space_group_name_H-M   'P 1'
#
loop_
_entity.id
_entity.type
_entity.pdbx_description
1 polymer ?
#
loop_
_entity_poly.entity_id
_entity_poly.type
_entity_poly.pdbx_seq_one_letter_code
_entity_poly.pdbx_strand_id
1 'polypeptide(L)'
;LHDAHADLPFCPTCDKPPGKRQDKLLATLYDKKRYVIHYRNLQQCTHHGLRIIKIHRILEFAQSPWLRGYIELNTQFRTAAKNDFEKNLYKLMNNAVFGKTMENVRNHVDVKLLTKWDGRYGAEAMIAKPNFHSRAVFSSNLVAVQLRKLEVKFNKPIYVGMCILDISKVCLYEFHHEYMVPVYRDKCKVTYTDTDSLIYHIECEDVYEQMKRDIARFNTSDYASDNVYGIPLANKKVPVLHNMSLHHKNNGAIMTEFVGLRAKMYALRVNGKDTKKAKGVKSNVVARTITFDDYIQCLKDHIEMSRDQSRITSQLYNVYTVRETKIALSPYDDKHYVVPDTTDTLP
;
A
#
# COMPACT_ATOMS: atom_id res chain seq x y z
N LEU A 1 25.48 9.82 -1.50
CA LEU A 1 24.09 9.88 -2.00
C LEU A 1 23.37 8.55 -1.76
N HIS A 2 23.96 7.41 -2.15
CA HIS A 2 23.39 6.10 -1.91
C HIS A 2 23.18 5.82 -0.41
N ASP A 3 24.20 6.00 0.42
CA ASP A 3 24.08 5.74 1.87
C ASP A 3 23.04 6.66 2.53
N ALA A 4 23.01 7.93 2.13
CA ALA A 4 22.05 8.93 2.65
C ALA A 4 20.59 8.59 2.33
N HIS A 5 20.34 7.77 1.29
CA HIS A 5 19.00 7.44 0.81
C HIS A 5 18.69 5.95 0.92
N ALA A 6 19.57 5.13 1.50
CA ALA A 6 19.45 3.67 1.50
C ALA A 6 18.18 3.20 2.24
N ASP A 7 17.84 3.86 3.34
CA ASP A 7 16.68 3.55 4.18
C ASP A 7 15.33 3.85 3.50
N LEU A 8 15.28 4.93 2.72
CA LEU A 8 14.06 5.33 2.01
C LEU A 8 14.38 5.99 0.65
N PRO A 9 14.67 5.18 -0.37
CA PRO A 9 15.06 5.69 -1.69
C PRO A 9 13.95 6.47 -2.40
N PHE A 10 14.36 7.50 -3.13
CA PHE A 10 13.48 8.31 -3.98
C PHE A 10 13.10 7.58 -5.28
N CYS A 11 11.98 8.01 -5.87
CA CYS A 11 11.53 7.60 -7.21
C CYS A 11 11.41 6.09 -7.43
N PRO A 12 10.62 5.34 -6.63
CA PRO A 12 10.48 3.90 -6.82
C PRO A 12 9.87 3.55 -8.19
N THR A 13 10.37 2.49 -8.82
CA THR A 13 10.01 2.05 -10.18
C THR A 13 9.31 0.69 -10.18
N CYS A 14 8.40 0.50 -11.13
CA CYS A 14 7.79 -0.81 -11.37
C CYS A 14 8.68 -1.60 -12.33
N ASP A 15 9.40 -2.60 -11.82
CA ASP A 15 10.32 -3.43 -12.61
C ASP A 15 10.38 -4.86 -12.06
N LYS A 16 11.02 -5.77 -12.79
CA LYS A 16 11.21 -7.16 -12.38
C LYS A 16 12.43 -7.26 -11.48
N PRO A 17 12.28 -7.76 -10.24
CA PRO A 17 13.44 -8.08 -9.45
C PRO A 17 14.28 -9.19 -10.07
N PRO A 18 15.59 -9.26 -9.76
CA PRO A 18 16.49 -10.27 -10.31
C PRO A 18 15.94 -11.70 -10.19
N GLY A 19 15.90 -12.43 -11.30
CA GLY A 19 15.40 -13.81 -11.35
C GLY A 19 13.88 -13.95 -11.20
N LYS A 20 13.10 -12.87 -11.17
CA LYS A 20 11.62 -12.92 -11.07
C LYS A 20 10.96 -12.53 -12.39
N ARG A 21 9.74 -13.06 -12.60
CA ARG A 21 8.94 -12.81 -13.82
C ARG A 21 7.92 -11.68 -13.67
N GLN A 22 7.55 -11.34 -12.43
CA GLN A 22 6.49 -10.39 -12.12
C GLN A 22 7.07 -9.03 -11.77
N ASP A 23 6.46 -7.98 -12.33
CA ASP A 23 6.83 -6.61 -12.00
C ASP A 23 6.43 -6.29 -10.55
N LYS A 24 7.31 -5.59 -9.86
CA LYS A 24 7.10 -5.10 -8.50
C LYS A 24 7.53 -3.66 -8.41
N LEU A 25 6.94 -2.94 -7.45
CA LEU A 25 7.44 -1.63 -7.06
C LEU A 25 8.74 -1.83 -6.27
N LEU A 26 9.85 -1.38 -6.83
CA LEU A 26 11.21 -1.44 -6.28
C LEU A 26 11.69 -0.03 -5.96
N ALA A 27 12.24 0.15 -4.76
CA ALA A 27 12.82 1.40 -4.32
C ALA A 27 14.34 1.37 -4.52
N THR A 28 14.83 1.10 -5.74
CA THR A 28 16.27 0.93 -5.96
C THR A 28 17.02 2.28 -5.90
N LEU A 29 18.35 2.23 -5.77
CA LEU A 29 19.22 3.41 -5.92
C LEU A 29 19.74 3.62 -7.35
N TYR A 30 19.33 2.78 -8.31
CA TYR A 30 19.77 2.88 -9.71
C TYR A 30 19.25 4.13 -10.42
N ASP A 31 19.90 4.49 -11.53
CA ASP A 31 19.44 5.54 -12.42
C ASP A 31 18.00 5.32 -12.88
N LYS A 32 17.21 6.39 -12.83
CA LYS A 32 15.79 6.36 -13.22
C LYS A 32 15.65 6.89 -14.64
N LYS A 33 15.24 6.02 -15.57
CA LYS A 33 15.05 6.36 -16.99
C LYS A 33 13.58 6.58 -17.30
N ARG A 34 13.26 7.68 -17.99
CA ARG A 34 11.88 8.05 -18.40
C ARG A 34 10.86 8.03 -17.25
N TYR A 35 11.30 8.37 -16.04
CA TYR A 35 10.45 8.43 -14.85
C TYR A 35 9.46 9.59 -14.98
N VAL A 36 8.18 9.33 -14.70
CA VAL A 36 7.14 10.36 -14.68
C VAL A 36 6.95 10.80 -13.24
N ILE A 37 7.15 12.09 -12.98
CA ILE A 37 7.15 12.65 -11.62
C ILE A 37 6.42 13.98 -11.57
N HIS A 38 5.69 14.21 -10.48
CA HIS A 38 5.07 15.49 -10.18
C HIS A 38 6.11 16.55 -9.78
N TYR A 39 5.93 17.81 -10.18
CA TYR A 39 6.95 18.86 -9.98
C TYR A 39 7.37 19.04 -8.51
N ARG A 40 6.43 18.94 -7.55
CA ARG A 40 6.75 19.02 -6.11
C ARG A 40 7.68 17.91 -5.63
N ASN A 41 7.43 16.68 -6.10
CA ASN A 41 8.27 15.53 -5.76
C ASN A 41 9.63 15.64 -6.45
N LEU A 42 9.67 16.15 -7.69
CA LEU A 42 10.91 16.43 -8.40
C LEU A 42 11.76 17.48 -7.67
N GLN A 43 11.15 18.57 -7.20
CA GLN A 43 11.83 19.61 -6.41
C GLN A 43 12.46 19.03 -5.14
N GLN A 44 11.71 18.22 -4.39
CA GLN A 44 12.25 17.55 -3.21
C GLN A 44 13.39 16.59 -3.57
N CYS A 45 13.25 15.78 -4.62
CA CYS A 45 14.32 14.91 -5.10
C CYS A 45 15.61 15.70 -5.42
N THR A 46 15.48 16.83 -6.14
CA THR A 46 16.63 17.68 -6.47
C THR A 46 17.25 18.35 -5.24
N HIS A 47 16.42 18.75 -4.27
CA HIS A 47 16.88 19.29 -2.99
C HIS A 47 17.73 18.27 -2.22
N HIS A 48 17.34 17.00 -2.26
CA HIS A 48 18.09 15.88 -1.68
C HIS A 48 19.19 15.30 -2.59
N GLY A 49 19.60 16.03 -3.61
CA GLY A 49 20.81 15.74 -4.39
C GLY A 49 20.63 14.86 -5.63
N LEU A 50 19.41 14.47 -5.98
CA LEU A 50 19.16 13.78 -7.26
C LEU A 50 19.41 14.75 -8.43
N ARG A 51 20.14 14.29 -9.44
CA ARG A 51 20.51 15.11 -10.60
C ARG A 51 19.66 14.77 -11.81
N ILE A 52 19.06 15.79 -12.43
CA ILE A 52 18.29 15.64 -13.67
C ILE A 52 19.26 15.61 -14.85
N ILE A 53 19.27 14.51 -15.60
CA ILE A 53 20.08 14.38 -16.81
C ILE A 53 19.34 14.90 -18.05
N LYS A 54 18.04 14.60 -18.16
CA LYS A 54 17.23 14.97 -19.34
C LYS A 54 15.74 15.06 -19.01
N ILE A 55 15.10 16.13 -19.48
CA ILE A 55 13.64 16.28 -19.49
C ILE A 55 13.13 15.89 -20.88
N HIS A 56 12.19 14.95 -20.93
CA HIS A 56 11.64 14.46 -22.20
C HIS A 56 10.35 15.16 -22.61
N ARG A 57 9.45 15.40 -21.64
CA ARG A 57 8.11 15.95 -21.83
C ARG A 57 7.69 16.66 -20.56
N ILE A 58 6.90 17.72 -20.70
CA ILE A 58 6.29 18.46 -19.60
C ILE A 58 4.78 18.51 -19.88
N LEU A 59 3.98 18.27 -18.84
CA LEU A 59 2.54 18.47 -18.87
C LEU A 59 2.20 19.54 -17.84
N GLU A 60 1.66 20.66 -18.30
CA GLU A 60 1.24 21.77 -17.45
C GLU A 60 -0.28 21.73 -17.24
N PHE A 61 -0.73 22.12 -16.04
CA PHE A 61 -2.14 22.15 -15.68
C PHE A 61 -2.41 23.19 -14.58
N ALA A 62 -3.61 23.76 -14.61
CA ALA A 62 -4.10 24.61 -13.52
C ALA A 62 -4.40 23.76 -12.27
N GLN A 63 -4.09 24.31 -11.10
CA GLN A 63 -4.31 23.66 -9.80
C GLN A 63 -5.37 24.45 -9.01
N SER A 64 -6.29 23.74 -8.38
CA SER A 64 -7.29 24.32 -7.48
C SER A 64 -7.66 23.32 -6.38
N PRO A 65 -8.17 23.76 -5.22
CA PRO A 65 -8.61 22.88 -4.14
C PRO A 65 -10.00 22.28 -4.41
N TRP A 66 -10.27 21.79 -5.62
CA TRP A 66 -11.61 21.38 -6.07
C TRP A 66 -12.20 20.19 -5.30
N LEU A 67 -11.39 19.30 -4.71
CA LEU A 67 -11.86 18.22 -3.82
C LEU A 67 -12.02 18.64 -2.36
N ARG A 68 -11.56 19.83 -1.97
CA ARG A 68 -11.42 20.21 -0.55
C ARG A 68 -12.74 20.08 0.21
N GLY A 69 -13.81 20.69 -0.30
CA GLY A 69 -15.12 20.64 0.37
C GLY A 69 -15.66 19.21 0.56
N TYR A 70 -15.44 18.33 -0.43
CA TYR A 70 -15.85 16.92 -0.34
C TYR A 70 -15.04 16.16 0.74
N ILE A 71 -13.73 16.35 0.75
CA ILE A 71 -12.82 15.69 1.72
C ILE A 71 -13.08 16.20 3.14
N GLU A 72 -13.28 17.51 3.32
CA GLU A 72 -13.59 18.12 4.61
C GLU A 72 -14.94 17.62 5.14
N LEU A 73 -15.98 17.60 4.31
CA LEU A 73 -17.30 17.07 4.68
C LEU A 73 -17.23 15.60 5.14
N ASN A 74 -16.60 14.73 4.35
CA ASN A 74 -16.44 13.32 4.74
C ASN A 74 -15.58 13.16 6.00
N THR A 75 -14.60 14.04 6.22
CA THR A 75 -13.78 14.01 7.43
C THR A 75 -14.57 14.44 8.66
N GLN A 76 -15.45 15.45 8.54
CA GLN A 76 -16.38 15.85 9.60
C GLN A 76 -17.32 14.70 9.96
N PHE A 77 -17.96 14.06 8.97
CA PHE A 77 -18.81 12.89 9.20
C PHE A 77 -18.04 11.73 9.83
N ARG A 78 -16.82 11.44 9.35
CA ARG A 78 -15.96 10.41 9.93
C ARG A 78 -15.56 10.72 11.38
N THR A 79 -15.44 12.00 11.75
CA THR A 79 -15.13 12.43 13.12
C THR A 79 -16.34 12.31 14.04
N ALA A 80 -17.53 12.65 13.54
CA ALA A 80 -18.79 12.55 14.27
C ALA A 80 -19.32 11.10 14.41
N ALA A 81 -18.93 10.20 13.51
CA ALA A 81 -19.36 8.81 13.49
C ALA A 81 -19.05 8.06 14.80
N LYS A 82 -20.08 7.41 15.36
CA LYS A 82 -20.01 6.70 16.64
C LYS A 82 -19.65 5.22 16.48
N ASN A 83 -19.98 4.63 15.34
CA ASN A 83 -19.70 3.22 15.04
C ASN A 83 -18.60 3.07 13.98
N ASP A 84 -17.98 1.88 13.95
CA ASP A 84 -16.87 1.62 13.04
C ASP A 84 -17.31 1.45 11.58
N PHE A 85 -18.57 1.07 11.35
CA PHE A 85 -19.13 0.96 10.00
C PHE A 85 -19.14 2.33 9.30
N GLU A 86 -19.72 3.36 9.92
CA GLU A 86 -19.77 4.72 9.39
C GLU A 86 -18.37 5.31 9.22
N LYS A 87 -17.48 5.12 10.21
CA LYS A 87 -16.08 5.57 10.09
C LYS A 87 -15.40 4.96 8.86
N ASN A 88 -15.65 3.68 8.59
CA ASN A 88 -15.10 2.98 7.44
C ASN A 88 -15.78 3.41 6.12
N LEU A 89 -17.08 3.70 6.14
CA LEU A 89 -17.81 4.21 4.98
C LEU A 89 -17.24 5.55 4.51
N TYR A 90 -17.14 6.54 5.40
CA TYR A 90 -16.62 7.86 5.01
C TYR A 90 -15.13 7.82 4.62
N LYS A 91 -14.35 6.93 5.23
CA LYS A 91 -12.97 6.63 4.77
C LYS A 91 -12.98 6.06 3.35
N LEU A 92 -13.86 5.11 3.06
CA LEU A 92 -14.00 4.50 1.74
C LEU A 92 -14.41 5.55 0.69
N MET A 93 -15.34 6.44 1.01
CA MET A 93 -15.79 7.50 0.10
C MET A 93 -14.63 8.39 -0.38
N ASN A 94 -13.75 8.80 0.54
CA ASN A 94 -12.54 9.55 0.18
C ASN A 94 -11.58 8.71 -0.70
N ASN A 95 -11.32 7.45 -0.31
CA ASN A 95 -10.41 6.58 -1.05
C ASN A 95 -10.96 6.15 -2.43
N ALA A 96 -12.28 6.06 -2.58
CA ALA A 96 -12.95 5.63 -3.80
C ALA A 96 -12.77 6.67 -4.92
N VAL A 97 -12.77 7.97 -4.60
CA VAL A 97 -12.49 9.03 -5.59
C VAL A 97 -11.13 8.79 -6.23
N PHE A 98 -10.09 8.60 -5.41
CA PHE A 98 -8.75 8.27 -5.90
C PHE A 98 -8.75 7.02 -6.80
N GLY A 99 -9.33 5.91 -6.31
CA GLY A 99 -9.41 4.67 -7.08
C GLY A 99 -10.13 4.84 -8.42
N LYS A 100 -11.16 5.69 -8.47
CA LYS A 100 -11.92 5.96 -9.70
C LYS A 100 -11.11 6.77 -10.72
N THR A 101 -10.24 7.67 -10.29
CA THR A 101 -9.36 8.42 -11.20
C THR A 101 -8.33 7.52 -11.90
N MET A 102 -7.92 6.44 -11.24
CA MET A 102 -6.92 5.46 -11.73
C MET A 102 -7.56 4.22 -12.40
N GLU A 103 -8.86 4.26 -12.68
CA GLU A 103 -9.57 3.15 -13.30
C GLU A 103 -9.01 2.83 -14.70
N ASN A 104 -8.56 1.59 -14.90
CA ASN A 104 -8.10 1.13 -16.21
C ASN A 104 -9.29 0.68 -17.09
N VAL A 105 -9.79 1.61 -17.90
CA VAL A 105 -10.90 1.38 -18.85
C VAL A 105 -10.59 0.32 -19.92
N ARG A 106 -9.31 -0.03 -20.16
CA ARG A 106 -8.96 -1.11 -21.10
C ARG A 106 -9.37 -2.49 -20.60
N ASN A 107 -9.55 -2.64 -19.29
CA ASN A 107 -9.99 -3.90 -18.68
C ASN A 107 -11.51 -4.07 -18.75
N HIS A 108 -12.26 -3.07 -19.24
CA HIS A 108 -13.70 -3.21 -19.42
C HIS A 108 -14.00 -4.20 -20.55
N VAL A 109 -14.96 -5.09 -20.28
CA VAL A 109 -15.43 -6.10 -21.22
C VAL A 109 -16.93 -5.98 -21.40
N ASP A 110 -17.39 -6.27 -22.61
CA ASP A 110 -18.82 -6.44 -22.89
C ASP A 110 -19.20 -7.88 -22.59
N VAL A 111 -20.16 -8.06 -21.68
CA VAL A 111 -20.71 -9.37 -21.37
C VAL A 111 -22.08 -9.50 -22.02
N LYS A 112 -22.26 -10.55 -22.83
CA LYS A 112 -23.55 -10.91 -23.43
C LYS A 112 -24.02 -12.24 -22.86
N LEU A 113 -25.24 -12.25 -22.31
CA LEU A 113 -25.92 -13.45 -21.87
C LEU A 113 -26.81 -13.96 -23.01
N LEU A 114 -26.60 -15.21 -23.41
CA LEU A 114 -27.20 -15.80 -24.60
C LEU A 114 -27.88 -17.11 -24.23
N THR A 115 -29.07 -17.33 -24.78
CA THR A 115 -29.87 -18.54 -24.52
C THR A 115 -30.05 -19.44 -25.75
N LYS A 116 -29.50 -19.04 -26.89
CA LYS A 116 -29.56 -19.78 -28.15
C LYS A 116 -28.16 -19.93 -28.74
N TRP A 117 -27.89 -21.11 -29.31
CA TRP A 117 -26.63 -21.38 -30.00
C TRP A 117 -26.60 -20.68 -31.37
N ASP A 118 -27.61 -20.97 -32.19
CA ASP A 118 -27.70 -20.52 -33.57
C ASP A 118 -28.24 -19.10 -33.76
N GLY A 119 -28.04 -18.58 -34.96
CA GLY A 119 -28.60 -17.32 -35.45
C GLY A 119 -27.65 -16.14 -35.31
N ARG A 120 -28.01 -15.02 -35.95
CA ARG A 120 -27.17 -13.80 -36.03
C ARG A 120 -26.73 -13.25 -34.66
N TYR A 121 -27.53 -13.49 -33.63
CA TYR A 121 -27.26 -13.08 -32.25
C TYR A 121 -27.02 -14.25 -31.30
N GLY A 122 -26.86 -15.47 -31.82
CA GLY A 122 -26.57 -16.68 -31.06
C GLY A 122 -25.14 -16.72 -30.53
N ALA A 123 -24.86 -17.71 -29.68
CA ALA A 123 -23.54 -17.91 -29.08
C ALA A 123 -22.46 -18.14 -30.13
N GLU A 124 -22.74 -18.90 -31.20
CA GLU A 124 -21.80 -19.14 -32.29
C GLU A 124 -21.33 -17.83 -32.94
N ALA A 125 -22.28 -16.98 -33.34
CA ALA A 125 -21.99 -15.70 -33.97
C ALA A 125 -21.17 -14.75 -33.08
N MET A 126 -21.36 -14.82 -31.75
CA MET A 126 -20.60 -14.00 -30.80
C MET A 126 -19.19 -14.55 -30.55
N ILE A 127 -19.02 -15.88 -30.53
CA ILE A 127 -17.70 -16.53 -30.41
C ILE A 127 -16.86 -16.30 -31.66
N ALA A 128 -17.48 -16.27 -32.83
CA ALA A 128 -16.80 -16.01 -34.10
C ALA A 128 -16.30 -14.55 -34.26
N LYS A 129 -16.68 -13.63 -33.35
CA LYS A 129 -16.23 -12.24 -33.45
C LYS A 129 -14.73 -12.11 -33.14
N PRO A 130 -14.01 -11.22 -33.84
CA PRO A 130 -12.57 -11.03 -33.63
C PRO A 130 -12.22 -10.48 -32.24
N ASN A 131 -13.19 -9.86 -31.55
CA ASN A 131 -13.01 -9.37 -30.18
C ASN A 131 -13.48 -10.37 -29.11
N PHE A 132 -13.71 -11.62 -29.46
CA PHE A 132 -14.01 -12.67 -28.48
C PHE A 132 -12.88 -12.78 -27.44
N HIS A 133 -13.24 -12.78 -26.16
CA HIS A 133 -12.28 -12.96 -25.07
C HIS A 133 -12.40 -14.34 -24.42
N SER A 134 -13.59 -14.68 -23.95
CA SER A 134 -13.86 -15.91 -23.22
C SER A 134 -15.36 -16.23 -23.21
N ARG A 135 -15.71 -17.47 -22.83
CA ARG A 135 -17.10 -17.88 -22.58
C ARG A 135 -17.22 -18.60 -21.24
N ALA A 136 -18.39 -18.49 -20.62
CA ALA A 136 -18.80 -19.23 -19.45
C ALA A 136 -20.18 -19.84 -19.71
N VAL A 137 -20.27 -21.17 -19.66
CA VAL A 137 -21.54 -21.90 -19.82
C VAL A 137 -22.14 -22.12 -18.44
N PHE A 138 -23.32 -21.56 -18.18
CA PHE A 138 -24.01 -21.70 -16.90
C PHE A 138 -24.99 -22.86 -16.89
N SER A 139 -25.65 -23.10 -18.02
CA SER A 139 -26.56 -24.24 -18.22
C SER A 139 -26.64 -24.58 -19.72
N SER A 140 -27.38 -25.64 -20.06
CA SER A 140 -27.65 -26.01 -21.46
C SER A 140 -28.25 -24.86 -22.28
N ASN A 141 -28.98 -23.95 -21.63
CA ASN A 141 -29.70 -22.84 -22.26
C ASN A 141 -29.15 -21.46 -21.87
N LEU A 142 -27.97 -21.36 -21.26
CA LEU A 142 -27.41 -20.07 -20.86
C LEU A 142 -25.89 -20.02 -20.94
N VAL A 143 -25.37 -19.12 -21.78
CA VAL A 143 -23.95 -18.86 -21.96
C VAL A 143 -23.66 -17.37 -21.81
N ALA A 144 -22.67 -17.01 -20.99
CA ALA A 144 -22.04 -15.70 -21.03
C ALA A 144 -20.89 -15.71 -22.03
N VAL A 145 -20.90 -14.78 -22.97
CA VAL A 145 -19.77 -14.48 -23.85
C VAL A 145 -19.19 -13.14 -23.45
N GLN A 146 -17.89 -13.13 -23.15
CA GLN A 146 -17.14 -11.90 -22.88
C GLN A 146 -16.44 -11.45 -24.17
N LEU A 147 -16.66 -10.19 -24.53
CA LEU A 147 -16.06 -9.54 -25.69
C LEU A 147 -15.20 -8.37 -25.23
N ARG A 148 -14.01 -8.22 -25.83
CA ARG A 148 -13.17 -7.04 -25.63
C ARG A 148 -13.81 -5.84 -26.31
N LYS A 149 -13.61 -4.66 -25.74
CA LYS A 149 -13.96 -3.39 -26.39
C LYS A 149 -13.06 -3.16 -27.60
N LEU A 150 -13.67 -2.96 -28.77
CA LEU A 150 -12.96 -2.60 -30.00
C LEU A 150 -12.45 -1.15 -29.95
N GLU A 151 -13.24 -0.28 -29.31
CA GLU A 151 -12.90 1.12 -29.09
C GLU A 151 -12.94 1.41 -27.59
N VAL A 152 -11.90 2.09 -27.09
CA VAL A 152 -11.78 2.45 -25.66
C VAL A 152 -11.61 3.96 -25.55
N LYS A 153 -12.61 4.64 -24.97
CA LYS A 153 -12.54 6.06 -24.67
C LYS A 153 -11.79 6.29 -23.34
N PHE A 154 -10.66 6.97 -23.39
CA PHE A 154 -9.93 7.41 -22.20
C PHE A 154 -10.64 8.61 -21.55
N ASN A 155 -11.58 8.33 -20.65
CA ASN A 155 -12.38 9.33 -19.96
C ASN A 155 -12.09 9.39 -18.44
N LYS A 156 -10.97 8.83 -18.00
CA LYS A 156 -10.55 8.85 -16.59
C LYS A 156 -9.41 9.85 -16.41
N PRO A 157 -9.48 10.73 -15.39
CA PRO A 157 -8.43 11.71 -15.15
C PRO A 157 -7.24 11.06 -14.43
N ILE A 158 -6.52 10.16 -15.11
CA ILE A 158 -5.41 9.36 -14.54
C ILE A 158 -4.31 10.26 -13.97
N TYR A 159 -4.09 11.44 -14.56
CA TYR A 159 -3.14 12.43 -14.06
C TYR A 159 -3.45 12.89 -12.63
N VAL A 160 -4.73 12.98 -12.24
CA VAL A 160 -5.13 13.31 -10.86
C VAL A 160 -4.63 12.25 -9.89
N GLY A 161 -4.86 10.97 -10.21
CA GLY A 161 -4.41 9.87 -9.37
C GLY A 161 -2.89 9.80 -9.27
N MET A 162 -2.19 10.03 -10.38
CA MET A 162 -0.73 10.14 -10.37
C MET A 162 -0.23 11.28 -9.47
N CYS A 163 -0.83 12.48 -9.57
CA CYS A 163 -0.49 13.62 -8.72
C CYS A 163 -0.75 13.32 -7.24
N ILE A 164 -1.88 12.70 -6.88
CA ILE A 164 -2.20 12.33 -5.49
C ILE A 164 -1.12 11.38 -4.93
N LEU A 165 -0.73 10.35 -5.69
CA LEU A 165 0.31 9.42 -5.25
C LEU A 165 1.65 10.12 -5.06
N ASP A 166 2.08 10.96 -6.00
CA ASP A 166 3.36 11.65 -5.88
C ASP A 166 3.39 12.69 -4.77
N ILE A 167 2.29 13.43 -4.57
CA ILE A 167 2.17 14.35 -3.43
C ILE A 167 2.20 13.57 -2.10
N SER A 168 1.57 12.39 -2.04
CA SER A 168 1.64 11.54 -0.84
C SER A 168 3.05 11.00 -0.54
N LYS A 169 3.91 10.87 -1.55
CA LYS A 169 5.33 10.54 -1.35
C LYS A 169 6.12 11.72 -0.80
N VAL A 170 5.85 12.94 -1.29
CA VAL A 170 6.48 14.17 -0.76
C VAL A 170 6.31 14.23 0.75
N CYS A 171 5.10 13.94 1.18
CA CYS A 171 4.73 13.83 2.57
C CYS A 171 5.57 12.80 3.36
N LEU A 172 5.70 11.60 2.82
CA LEU A 172 6.48 10.52 3.45
C LEU A 172 7.97 10.89 3.55
N TYR A 173 8.53 11.44 2.48
CA TYR A 173 9.93 11.83 2.39
C TYR A 173 10.25 13.04 3.26
N GLU A 174 9.36 14.03 3.34
CA GLU A 174 9.51 15.18 4.23
C GLU A 174 9.64 14.73 5.68
N PHE A 175 8.78 13.79 6.12
CA PHE A 175 8.89 13.26 7.48
C PHE A 175 10.22 12.54 7.73
N HIS A 176 10.67 11.71 6.80
CA HIS A 176 11.90 10.96 6.98
C HIS A 176 13.15 11.85 6.84
N HIS A 177 13.34 12.45 5.66
CA HIS A 177 14.56 13.16 5.28
C HIS A 177 14.68 14.56 5.87
N GLU A 178 13.57 15.25 6.14
CA GLU A 178 13.58 16.65 6.62
C GLU A 178 13.30 16.75 8.13
N TYR A 179 12.81 15.69 8.77
CA TYR A 179 12.55 15.67 10.22
C TYR A 179 13.29 14.54 10.96
N MET A 180 13.03 13.27 10.66
CA MET A 180 13.59 12.15 11.44
C MET A 180 15.13 12.07 11.30
N VAL A 181 15.65 12.16 10.08
CA VAL A 181 17.10 12.11 9.82
C VAL A 181 17.85 13.28 10.47
N PRO A 182 17.40 14.55 10.39
CA PRO A 182 18.07 15.65 11.10
C PRO A 182 18.03 15.53 12.64
N VAL A 183 16.92 15.04 13.21
CA VAL A 183 16.72 14.94 14.66
C VAL A 183 17.56 13.81 15.27
N TYR A 184 17.55 12.63 14.65
CA TYR A 184 18.18 11.43 15.22
C TYR A 184 19.47 11.00 14.51
N ARG A 185 19.73 11.51 13.31
CA ARG A 185 20.93 11.21 12.51
C ARG A 185 21.12 9.69 12.32
N ASP A 186 22.29 9.18 12.67
CA ASP A 186 22.70 7.79 12.65
C ASP A 186 21.95 6.91 13.66
N LYS A 187 21.22 7.51 14.61
CA LYS A 187 20.43 6.80 15.62
C LYS A 187 19.00 6.47 15.18
N CYS A 188 18.67 6.68 13.91
CA CYS A 188 17.35 6.36 13.37
C CYS A 188 17.48 5.61 12.06
N LYS A 189 16.80 4.47 12.00
CA LYS A 189 16.78 3.60 10.83
C LYS A 189 15.35 3.22 10.45
N VAL A 190 15.02 3.29 9.17
CA VAL A 190 13.75 2.73 8.66
C VAL A 190 13.91 1.23 8.54
N THR A 191 13.20 0.46 9.38
CA THR A 191 13.25 -1.01 9.35
C THR A 191 12.25 -1.60 8.38
N TYR A 192 11.16 -0.89 8.09
CA TYR A 192 10.12 -1.38 7.19
C TYR A 192 9.21 -0.26 6.70
N THR A 193 8.68 -0.42 5.48
CA THR A 193 7.68 0.48 4.90
C THR A 193 6.49 -0.28 4.30
N ASP A 194 5.27 0.20 4.55
CA ASP A 194 4.07 -0.22 3.81
C ASP A 194 3.18 0.97 3.49
N THR A 195 3.15 1.33 2.21
CA THR A 195 2.30 2.34 1.55
C THR A 195 2.40 3.74 2.14
N ASP A 196 1.88 3.95 3.34
CA ASP A 196 1.76 5.20 4.06
C ASP A 196 2.34 5.12 5.48
N SER A 197 3.12 4.08 5.78
CA SER A 197 3.70 3.88 7.09
C SER A 197 5.16 3.45 7.06
N LEU A 198 5.89 3.97 8.05
CA LEU A 198 7.28 3.65 8.34
C LEU A 198 7.35 3.03 9.72
N ILE A 199 8.16 1.99 9.86
CA ILE A 199 8.58 1.44 11.14
C ILE A 199 10.02 1.86 11.32
N TYR A 200 10.29 2.46 12.47
CA TYR A 200 11.61 2.98 12.81
C TYR A 200 12.22 2.17 13.94
N HIS A 201 13.52 1.95 13.84
CA HIS A 201 14.39 1.69 14.98
C HIS A 201 15.03 3.01 15.37
N ILE A 202 14.86 3.43 16.63
CA ILE A 202 15.35 4.72 17.13
C ILE A 202 16.12 4.47 18.42
N GLU A 203 17.34 4.97 18.49
CA GLU A 203 18.16 4.97 19.69
C GLU A 203 18.12 6.37 20.33
N CYS A 204 17.37 6.51 21.42
CA CYS A 204 17.29 7.75 22.18
C CYS A 204 16.93 7.47 23.64
N GLU A 205 17.19 8.44 24.53
CA GLU A 205 16.80 8.34 25.94
C GLU A 205 15.28 8.32 26.11
N ASP A 206 14.59 9.29 25.51
CA ASP A 206 13.13 9.35 25.53
C ASP A 206 12.56 9.94 24.22
N VAL A 207 11.92 9.09 23.42
CA VAL A 207 11.27 9.48 22.17
C VAL A 207 10.05 10.37 22.41
N TYR A 208 9.37 10.19 23.55
CA TYR A 208 8.12 10.86 23.87
C TYR A 208 8.34 12.32 24.27
N GLU A 209 9.48 12.64 24.89
CA GLU A 209 9.88 14.03 25.12
C GLU A 209 10.06 14.81 23.81
N GLN A 210 10.67 14.19 22.80
CA GLN A 210 10.78 14.80 21.48
C GLN A 210 9.40 14.95 20.82
N MET A 211 8.54 13.94 20.93
CA MET A 211 7.16 14.02 20.43
C MET A 211 6.34 15.14 21.11
N LYS A 212 6.55 15.40 22.40
CA LYS A 212 5.89 16.51 23.12
C LYS A 212 6.33 17.87 22.57
N ARG A 213 7.64 18.04 22.32
CA ARG A 213 8.19 19.28 21.75
C ARG A 213 7.60 19.57 20.37
N ASP A 214 7.48 18.55 19.53
CA ASP A 214 6.98 18.66 18.16
C ASP A 214 5.54 18.16 18.00
N ILE A 215 4.69 18.34 19.02
CA ILE A 215 3.32 17.77 19.06
C ILE A 215 2.47 18.14 17.83
N ALA A 216 2.72 19.29 17.21
CA ALA A 216 2.06 19.73 15.99
C ALA A 216 2.25 18.77 14.79
N ARG A 217 3.32 17.94 14.81
CA ARG A 217 3.65 16.95 13.79
C ARG A 217 3.07 15.56 14.06
N PHE A 218 2.51 15.32 15.24
CA PHE A 218 2.03 13.99 15.66
C PHE A 218 0.53 13.99 15.97
N ASN A 219 -0.15 12.91 15.59
CA ASN A 219 -1.53 12.67 15.93
C ASN A 219 -1.57 11.78 17.17
N THR A 220 -1.86 12.41 18.31
CA THR A 220 -1.90 11.77 19.63
C THR A 220 -3.34 11.68 20.15
N SER A 221 -4.35 11.93 19.31
CA SER A 221 -5.75 11.97 19.75
C SER A 221 -6.30 10.65 20.27
N ASP A 222 -5.66 9.55 19.88
CA ASP A 222 -6.07 8.19 20.24
C ASP A 222 -5.25 7.64 21.44
N TYR A 223 -4.40 8.46 22.05
CA TYR A 223 -3.70 8.10 23.29
C TYR A 223 -4.70 8.07 24.46
N ALA A 224 -4.36 7.31 25.50
CA ALA A 224 -5.10 7.35 26.76
C ALA A 224 -4.93 8.73 27.43
N SER A 225 -5.98 9.26 28.04
CA SER A 225 -5.94 10.56 28.73
C SER A 225 -4.96 10.57 29.91
N ASP A 226 -4.76 9.41 30.51
CA ASP A 226 -3.84 9.11 31.62
C ASP A 226 -2.56 8.40 31.14
N ASN A 227 -2.16 8.62 29.88
CA ASN A 227 -0.95 7.99 29.36
C ASN A 227 0.28 8.31 30.23
N VAL A 228 1.09 7.28 30.52
CA VAL A 228 2.26 7.35 31.42
C VAL A 228 3.28 8.40 30.99
N TYR A 229 3.30 8.72 29.70
CA TYR A 229 4.22 9.71 29.13
C TYR A 229 3.71 11.15 29.28
N GLY A 230 2.49 11.41 29.74
CA GLY A 230 1.94 12.77 29.86
C GLY A 230 1.82 13.51 28.53
N ILE A 231 1.59 12.80 27.43
CA ILE A 231 1.42 13.37 26.09
C ILE A 231 0.03 14.02 25.98
N PRO A 232 -0.06 15.30 25.56
CA PRO A 232 -1.34 15.95 25.27
C PRO A 232 -2.08 15.26 24.12
N LEU A 233 -3.41 15.14 24.23
CA LEU A 233 -4.26 14.62 23.15
C LEU A 233 -4.47 15.71 22.09
N ALA A 234 -3.85 15.56 20.92
CA ALA A 234 -3.86 16.56 19.87
C ALA A 234 -4.16 15.97 18.48
N ASN A 235 -4.54 16.86 17.55
CA ASN A 235 -4.60 16.60 16.10
C ASN A 235 -5.53 15.46 15.62
N LYS A 236 -6.66 15.27 16.31
CA LYS A 236 -7.67 14.27 15.96
C LYS A 236 -8.19 14.44 14.52
N LYS A 237 -7.79 13.54 13.62
CA LYS A 237 -8.29 13.47 12.23
C LYS A 237 -8.20 14.82 11.50
N VAL A 238 -7.23 15.66 11.86
CA VAL A 238 -7.04 16.98 11.22
C VAL A 238 -6.68 16.75 9.74
N PRO A 239 -7.49 17.25 8.78
CA PRO A 239 -7.13 17.20 7.38
C PRO A 239 -5.83 17.98 7.15
N VAL A 240 -4.90 17.35 6.44
CA VAL A 240 -3.59 17.91 6.08
C VAL A 240 -3.79 19.21 5.31
N LEU A 241 -3.77 20.33 6.01
CA LEU A 241 -3.62 21.63 5.37
C LEU A 241 -2.14 21.99 5.36
N HIS A 242 -1.43 22.16 6.47
CA HIS A 242 -0.02 22.61 6.42
C HIS A 242 0.96 21.86 7.33
N ASN A 243 0.51 21.00 8.26
CA ASN A 243 1.36 20.12 9.06
C ASN A 243 0.78 18.72 9.02
N MET A 244 1.54 17.74 8.57
CA MET A 244 1.11 16.35 8.72
C MET A 244 1.17 15.94 10.17
N SER A 245 0.11 15.25 10.58
CA SER A 245 -0.01 14.71 11.90
C SER A 245 0.15 13.19 11.83
N LEU A 246 1.31 12.72 12.25
CA LEU A 246 1.69 11.33 12.16
C LEU A 246 1.11 10.53 13.29
N HIS A 247 0.35 9.52 12.93
CA HIS A 247 -0.29 8.65 13.90
C HIS A 247 0.73 7.62 14.39
N HIS A 248 1.06 7.68 15.68
CA HIS A 248 1.76 6.58 16.31
C HIS A 248 0.79 5.40 16.44
N LYS A 249 0.94 4.41 15.55
CA LYS A 249 -0.02 3.30 15.39
C LYS A 249 -0.26 2.46 16.66
N ASN A 250 0.65 2.53 17.62
CA ASN A 250 0.54 1.80 18.88
C ASN A 250 -0.06 2.65 20.02
N ASN A 251 -0.51 3.88 19.76
CA ASN A 251 -1.16 4.78 20.72
C ASN A 251 -0.39 4.93 22.06
N GLY A 252 0.94 4.99 21.97
CA GLY A 252 1.84 5.12 23.12
C GLY A 252 2.36 3.80 23.68
N ALA A 253 1.91 2.65 23.19
CA ALA A 253 2.51 1.37 23.57
C ALA A 253 3.85 1.15 22.84
N ILE A 254 4.87 0.72 23.57
CA ILE A 254 6.20 0.47 23.02
C ILE A 254 6.19 -0.85 22.24
N MET A 255 6.70 -0.80 21.01
CA MET A 255 7.01 -2.00 20.23
C MET A 255 8.32 -2.57 20.74
N THR A 256 8.28 -3.77 21.32
CA THR A 256 9.47 -4.41 21.89
C THR A 256 10.21 -5.22 20.84
N GLU A 257 9.49 -5.83 19.90
CA GLU A 257 10.07 -6.69 18.87
C GLU A 257 9.36 -6.51 17.53
N PHE A 258 10.15 -6.59 16.45
CA PHE A 258 9.66 -6.51 15.07
C PHE A 258 10.39 -7.54 14.22
N VAL A 259 9.65 -8.25 13.37
CA VAL A 259 10.21 -9.16 12.36
C VAL A 259 9.55 -8.89 11.02
N GLY A 260 10.34 -8.42 10.06
CA GLY A 260 9.94 -8.25 8.66
C GLY A 260 10.56 -9.35 7.79
N LEU A 261 9.74 -10.13 7.08
CA LEU A 261 10.24 -11.16 6.16
C LEU A 261 10.28 -10.67 4.71
N ARG A 262 9.25 -9.92 4.29
CA ARG A 262 9.14 -9.31 2.96
C ARG A 262 8.00 -8.31 2.92
N ALA A 263 7.83 -7.62 1.79
CA ALA A 263 6.71 -6.71 1.59
C ALA A 263 5.34 -7.34 1.92
N LYS A 264 4.64 -6.73 2.88
CA LYS A 264 3.34 -7.12 3.48
C LYS A 264 3.36 -8.45 4.24
N MET A 265 4.53 -8.83 4.74
CA MET A 265 4.72 -10.01 5.58
C MET A 265 5.63 -9.68 6.77
N TYR A 266 5.02 -9.42 7.92
CA TYR A 266 5.71 -8.96 9.12
C TYR A 266 4.91 -9.27 10.39
N ALA A 267 5.60 -9.28 11.53
CA ALA A 267 5.00 -9.37 12.85
C ALA A 267 5.59 -8.31 13.78
N LEU A 268 4.76 -7.79 14.70
CA LEU A 268 5.17 -6.84 15.74
C LEU A 268 4.62 -7.27 17.09
N ARG A 269 5.43 -7.13 18.13
CA ARG A 269 5.06 -7.38 19.52
C ARG A 269 5.02 -6.06 20.27
N VAL A 270 3.86 -5.75 20.85
CA VAL A 270 3.59 -4.49 21.54
C VAL A 270 2.90 -4.82 22.86
N ASN A 271 3.54 -4.49 23.99
CA ASN A 271 3.06 -4.82 25.34
C ASN A 271 2.60 -6.30 25.49
N GLY A 272 3.38 -7.24 24.94
CA GLY A 272 3.07 -8.67 24.96
C GLY A 272 1.98 -9.14 24.00
N LYS A 273 1.41 -8.24 23.18
CA LYS A 273 0.42 -8.57 22.15
C LYS A 273 1.04 -8.60 20.76
N ASP A 274 0.81 -9.70 20.05
CA ASP A 274 1.32 -9.91 18.71
C ASP A 274 0.34 -9.45 17.64
N THR A 275 0.79 -8.60 16.73
CA THR A 275 0.09 -8.28 15.48
C THR A 275 0.85 -8.88 14.30
N LYS A 276 0.18 -9.74 13.54
CA LYS A 276 0.77 -10.52 12.46
C LYS A 276 0.14 -10.17 11.12
N LYS A 277 0.96 -10.00 10.08
CA LYS A 277 0.55 -9.78 8.70
C LYS A 277 1.26 -10.78 7.80
N ALA A 278 0.47 -11.56 7.05
CA ALA A 278 0.98 -12.48 6.04
C ALA A 278 0.15 -12.34 4.75
N LYS A 279 0.68 -11.60 3.78
CA LYS A 279 0.00 -11.36 2.49
C LYS A 279 -0.38 -12.68 1.82
N GLY A 280 -1.66 -12.83 1.50
CA GLY A 280 -2.19 -13.99 0.79
C GLY A 280 -2.67 -15.14 1.67
N VAL A 281 -2.44 -15.07 2.98
CA VAL A 281 -2.96 -16.01 3.98
C VAL A 281 -4.22 -15.41 4.62
N LYS A 282 -5.22 -16.23 4.90
CA LYS A 282 -6.44 -15.75 5.57
C LYS A 282 -6.18 -15.28 7.01
N SER A 283 -6.87 -14.22 7.42
CA SER A 283 -6.72 -13.62 8.75
C SER A 283 -6.97 -14.59 9.91
N ASN A 284 -7.96 -15.48 9.79
CA ASN A 284 -8.25 -16.49 10.80
C ASN A 284 -7.14 -17.54 10.93
N VAL A 285 -6.49 -17.92 9.83
CA VAL A 285 -5.36 -18.85 9.82
C VAL A 285 -4.15 -18.19 10.47
N VAL A 286 -3.85 -16.95 10.11
CA VAL A 286 -2.77 -16.16 10.74
C VAL A 286 -3.01 -16.00 12.25
N ALA A 287 -4.25 -15.74 12.67
CA ALA A 287 -4.57 -15.55 14.08
C ALA A 287 -4.37 -16.84 14.90
N ARG A 288 -4.78 -18.00 14.37
CA ARG A 288 -4.86 -19.27 15.10
C ARG A 288 -3.63 -20.18 14.98
N THR A 289 -2.91 -20.12 13.86
CA THR A 289 -1.91 -21.16 13.50
C THR A 289 -0.51 -20.64 13.26
N ILE A 290 -0.32 -19.31 13.30
CA ILE A 290 0.98 -18.68 13.11
C ILE A 290 1.31 -17.91 14.37
N THR A 291 2.44 -18.17 15.00
CA THR A 291 2.93 -17.43 16.19
C THR A 291 3.89 -16.32 15.77
N PHE A 292 4.35 -15.49 16.71
CA PHE A 292 5.45 -14.57 16.44
C PHE A 292 6.78 -15.32 16.28
N ASP A 293 6.98 -16.36 17.07
CA ASP A 293 8.19 -17.21 17.01
C ASP A 293 8.31 -17.92 15.66
N ASP A 294 7.19 -18.26 15.01
CA ASP A 294 7.20 -18.77 13.63
C ASP A 294 7.87 -17.77 12.65
N TYR A 295 7.69 -16.46 12.84
CA TYR A 295 8.38 -15.44 12.02
C TYR A 295 9.87 -15.39 12.33
N ILE A 296 10.25 -15.44 13.62
CA ILE A 296 11.65 -15.48 14.03
C ILE A 296 12.34 -16.71 13.44
N GLN A 297 11.71 -17.88 13.58
CA GLN A 297 12.23 -19.15 13.09
C GLN A 297 12.37 -19.13 11.58
N CYS A 298 11.33 -18.65 10.87
CA CYS A 298 11.37 -18.49 9.41
C CYS A 298 12.57 -17.64 8.97
N LEU A 299 12.84 -16.53 9.67
CA LEU A 299 13.97 -15.64 9.37
C LEU A 299 15.33 -16.26 9.70
N LYS A 300 15.50 -16.84 10.89
CA LYS A 300 16.79 -17.38 11.36
C LYS A 300 17.17 -18.67 10.65
N ASP A 301 16.23 -19.60 10.54
CA ASP A 301 16.48 -20.94 9.98
C ASP A 301 16.38 -20.96 8.46
N HIS A 302 15.92 -19.86 7.84
CA HIS A 302 15.71 -19.74 6.40
C HIS A 302 14.71 -20.77 5.84
N ILE A 303 13.67 -21.09 6.64
CA ILE A 303 12.68 -22.12 6.31
C ILE A 303 11.36 -21.48 5.85
N GLU A 304 10.78 -22.03 4.78
CA GLU A 304 9.40 -21.70 4.39
C GLU A 304 8.39 -22.51 5.21
N MET A 305 7.36 -21.83 5.71
CA MET A 305 6.30 -22.48 6.47
C MET A 305 5.01 -22.50 5.67
N SER A 306 4.40 -23.67 5.52
CA SER A 306 3.10 -23.83 4.88
C SER A 306 1.97 -23.98 5.91
N ARG A 307 0.78 -23.52 5.55
CA ARG A 307 -0.46 -23.70 6.32
C ARG A 307 -1.60 -24.07 5.39
N ASP A 308 -2.49 -24.91 5.89
CA ASP A 308 -3.75 -25.19 5.22
C ASP A 308 -4.74 -24.06 5.44
N GLN A 309 -5.45 -23.69 4.37
CA GLN A 309 -6.55 -22.76 4.46
C GLN A 309 -7.70 -23.20 3.57
N SER A 310 -8.93 -22.99 4.05
CA SER A 310 -10.14 -23.23 3.28
C SER A 310 -10.69 -21.92 2.76
N ARG A 311 -11.03 -21.84 1.47
CA ARG A 311 -11.71 -20.69 0.86
C ARG A 311 -12.99 -21.09 0.15
N ILE A 312 -13.99 -20.23 0.27
CA ILE A 312 -15.19 -20.30 -0.53
C ILE A 312 -14.87 -19.64 -1.87
N THR A 313 -15.06 -20.35 -2.96
CA THR A 313 -14.89 -19.84 -4.33
C THR A 313 -16.15 -20.13 -5.12
N SER A 314 -16.48 -19.26 -6.06
CA SER A 314 -17.56 -19.51 -7.01
C SER A 314 -16.94 -19.82 -8.37
N GLN A 315 -17.32 -20.94 -8.97
CA GLN A 315 -17.05 -21.24 -10.37
C GLN A 315 -18.39 -21.46 -11.06
N LEU A 316 -18.69 -20.66 -12.10
CA LEU A 316 -19.94 -20.75 -12.86
C LEU A 316 -21.20 -20.76 -11.97
N TYR A 317 -21.28 -19.85 -10.99
CA TYR A 317 -22.34 -19.75 -9.98
C TYR A 317 -22.42 -20.88 -8.94
N ASN A 318 -21.70 -21.99 -9.12
CA ASN A 318 -21.59 -23.01 -8.10
C ASN A 318 -20.57 -22.60 -7.05
N VAL A 319 -20.98 -22.69 -5.78
CA VAL A 319 -20.15 -22.31 -4.63
C VAL A 319 -19.45 -23.56 -4.12
N TYR A 320 -18.11 -23.52 -4.10
CA TYR A 320 -17.27 -24.60 -3.63
C TYR A 320 -16.49 -24.15 -2.39
N THR A 321 -16.32 -25.06 -1.45
CA THR A 321 -15.29 -24.92 -0.42
C THR A 321 -14.04 -25.63 -0.91
N VAL A 322 -12.99 -24.86 -1.18
CA VAL A 322 -11.68 -25.38 -1.61
C VAL A 322 -10.71 -25.30 -0.45
N ARG A 323 -10.10 -26.44 -0.11
CA ARG A 323 -8.96 -26.50 0.81
C ARG A 323 -7.68 -26.43 -0.02
N GLU A 324 -6.77 -25.54 0.36
CA GLU A 324 -5.47 -25.38 -0.28
C GLU A 324 -4.38 -25.31 0.79
N THR A 325 -3.24 -25.97 0.55
CA THR A 325 -2.01 -25.77 1.31
C THR A 325 -1.23 -24.62 0.68
N LYS A 326 -0.86 -23.63 1.48
CA LYS A 326 -0.22 -22.41 1.00
C LYS A 326 1.03 -22.09 1.80
N ILE A 327 2.07 -21.63 1.12
CA ILE A 327 3.25 -21.03 1.77
C ILE A 327 2.79 -19.79 2.52
N ALA A 328 2.78 -19.90 3.84
CA ALA A 328 2.29 -18.89 4.76
C ALA A 328 3.37 -17.88 5.13
N LEU A 329 4.59 -18.36 5.40
CA LEU A 329 5.78 -17.55 5.69
C LEU A 329 6.93 -17.98 4.77
N SER A 330 7.70 -17.01 4.33
CA SER A 330 8.87 -17.23 3.47
C SER A 330 9.90 -16.12 3.77
N PRO A 331 11.17 -16.48 4.04
CA PRO A 331 12.22 -15.51 4.40
C PRO A 331 12.78 -14.78 3.18
N TYR A 332 12.42 -15.21 1.97
CA TYR A 332 12.96 -14.65 0.74
C TYR A 332 12.25 -13.34 0.39
N ASP A 333 12.88 -12.21 0.72
CA ASP A 333 12.57 -10.93 0.11
C ASP A 333 13.23 -10.87 -1.28
N ASP A 334 12.45 -10.49 -2.27
CA ASP A 334 12.93 -10.29 -3.63
C ASP A 334 12.95 -8.82 -4.02
N LYS A 335 12.76 -7.91 -3.06
CA LYS A 335 12.89 -6.46 -3.27
C LYS A 335 14.13 -5.85 -2.67
N HIS A 336 14.69 -6.47 -1.63
CA HIS A 336 15.86 -5.99 -0.93
C HIS A 336 16.88 -7.13 -0.82
N TYR A 337 18.14 -6.74 -0.74
CA TYR A 337 19.22 -7.65 -0.43
C TYR A 337 19.46 -7.65 1.08
N VAL A 338 19.28 -8.79 1.73
CA VAL A 338 19.65 -8.97 3.15
C VAL A 338 21.15 -9.15 3.22
N VAL A 339 21.84 -8.29 3.98
CA VAL A 339 23.28 -8.38 4.18
C VAL A 339 23.58 -9.62 5.05
N PRO A 340 24.42 -10.56 4.60
CA PRO A 340 24.71 -11.78 5.34
C PRO A 340 25.12 -11.52 6.79
N ASP A 341 24.62 -12.34 7.71
CA ASP A 341 24.90 -12.28 9.15
C ASP A 341 24.49 -10.97 9.86
N THR A 342 23.63 -10.17 9.21
CA THR A 342 23.06 -8.95 9.79
C THR A 342 21.54 -8.92 9.63
N THR A 343 20.89 -7.97 10.29
CA THR A 343 19.48 -7.62 10.05
C THR A 343 19.31 -6.50 9.02
N ASP A 344 20.41 -6.09 8.38
CA ASP A 344 20.43 -4.94 7.50
C ASP A 344 20.02 -5.33 6.09
N THR A 345 19.30 -4.42 5.44
CA THR A 345 18.84 -4.63 4.07
C THR A 345 19.28 -3.48 3.20
N LEU A 346 19.60 -3.79 1.95
CA LEU A 346 19.96 -2.84 0.92
C LEU A 346 18.91 -2.85 -0.21
N PRO A 347 18.55 -1.68 -0.76
CA PRO A 347 17.52 -1.53 -1.80
C PRO A 347 17.92 -1.94 -3.22
#